data_AF-A0A662FQQ4-F1
#
_entry.id   AF-A0A662FQQ4-F1
#
_cell.length_a   1.000
_cell.length_b   1.000
_cell.length_c   1.000
_cell.angle_alpha   90.00
_cell.angle_beta   90.00
_cell.angle_gamma   90.00
#
_symmetry.space_group_name_H-M   'P 1'
#
loop_
_entity.id
_entity.type
_entity.pdbx_description
1 polymer ?
#
loop_
_entity_poly.entity_id
_entity_poly.type
_entity_poly.pdbx_seq_one_letter_code
_entity_poly.pdbx_strand_id
1 'polypeptide(L)'
;MNNAELGELLIKTAALIRELRKERDTYKQKLADLQLQNRIDKIAAEMRAKGINKHLSEEELRADLEKHAKEGKLDMIEESVKLAAGNVNFTGLYGVGNVDSSSPSSVSAAALEAFIKTGEI
;
A
#
# COMPACT_ATOMS: atom_id res chain seq x y z
N MET A 1 -18.39 -59.84 -7.33
CA MET A 1 -18.24 -58.60 -8.11
C MET A 1 -17.99 -59.00 -9.55
N ASN A 2 -18.94 -58.74 -10.43
CA ASN A 2 -18.83 -59.12 -11.85
C ASN A 2 -18.14 -57.99 -12.66
N ASN A 3 -17.58 -58.32 -13.84
CA ASN A 3 -16.81 -57.36 -14.66
C ASN A 3 -17.60 -56.07 -15.01
N ALA A 4 -18.92 -56.13 -15.16
CA ALA A 4 -19.78 -54.97 -15.40
C ALA A 4 -19.87 -54.05 -14.17
N GLU A 5 -19.96 -54.62 -12.96
CA GLU A 5 -20.00 -53.84 -11.70
C GLU A 5 -18.65 -53.12 -11.47
N LEU A 6 -17.54 -53.78 -11.82
CA LEU A 6 -16.21 -53.16 -11.80
C LEU A 6 -16.13 -52.00 -12.81
N GLY A 7 -16.65 -52.20 -14.03
CA GLY A 7 -16.70 -51.15 -15.06
C GLY A 7 -17.51 -49.93 -14.61
N GLU A 8 -18.68 -50.13 -14.03
CA GLU A 8 -19.49 -49.04 -13.49
C GLU A 8 -18.80 -48.30 -12.34
N LEU A 9 -18.15 -49.04 -11.43
CA LEU A 9 -17.40 -48.44 -10.33
C LEU A 9 -16.25 -47.58 -10.84
N LEU A 10 -15.53 -48.03 -11.88
CA LEU A 10 -14.45 -47.27 -12.51
C LEU A 10 -14.96 -45.98 -13.17
N ILE A 11 -16.13 -46.03 -13.82
CA ILE A 11 -16.74 -44.84 -14.42
C ILE A 11 -17.17 -43.84 -13.32
N LYS A 12 -17.83 -44.33 -12.26
CA LYS A 12 -18.28 -43.51 -11.13
C LYS A 12 -17.10 -42.85 -10.39
N THR A 13 -16.02 -43.62 -10.15
CA THR A 13 -14.80 -43.08 -9.52
C THR A 13 -14.09 -42.07 -10.42
N ALA A 14 -14.01 -42.31 -11.74
CA ALA A 14 -13.46 -41.35 -12.68
C ALA A 14 -14.26 -40.04 -12.72
N ALA A 15 -15.60 -40.11 -12.65
CA ALA A 15 -16.46 -38.92 -12.54
C ALA A 15 -16.18 -38.15 -11.24
N LEU A 16 -16.14 -38.85 -10.10
CA LEU A 16 -15.88 -38.26 -8.80
C LEU A 16 -14.50 -37.60 -8.72
N ILE A 17 -13.46 -38.21 -9.31
CA ILE A 17 -12.11 -37.61 -9.39
C ILE A 17 -12.14 -36.29 -10.17
N ARG A 18 -12.93 -36.22 -11.25
CA ARG A 18 -13.08 -34.98 -12.03
C ARG A 18 -13.80 -33.89 -11.25
N GLU A 19 -14.81 -34.26 -10.47
CA GLU A 19 -15.53 -33.32 -9.58
C GLU A 19 -14.60 -32.79 -8.49
N LEU A 20 -13.91 -33.67 -7.76
CA LEU A 20 -12.93 -33.27 -6.75
C LEU A 20 -11.83 -32.38 -7.34
N ARG A 21 -11.40 -32.63 -8.58
CA ARG A 21 -10.43 -31.76 -9.26
C ARG A 21 -11.00 -30.36 -9.50
N LYS A 22 -12.24 -30.25 -9.99
CA LYS A 22 -12.91 -28.96 -10.20
C LYS A 22 -13.09 -28.19 -8.89
N GLU A 23 -13.52 -28.86 -7.83
CA GLU A 23 -13.65 -28.25 -6.51
C GLU A 23 -12.30 -27.74 -6.01
N ARG A 24 -11.27 -28.58 -6.07
CA ARG A 24 -9.92 -28.20 -5.67
C ARG A 24 -9.38 -27.01 -6.47
N ASP A 25 -9.61 -26.97 -7.78
CA ASP A 25 -9.17 -25.85 -8.61
C ASP A 25 -9.96 -24.57 -8.28
N THR A 26 -11.26 -24.69 -7.98
CA THR A 26 -12.10 -23.58 -7.50
C THR A 26 -11.61 -23.02 -6.16
N TYR A 27 -11.31 -23.89 -5.19
CA TYR A 27 -10.78 -23.45 -3.89
C TYR A 27 -9.39 -22.85 -4.01
N LYS A 28 -8.54 -23.37 -4.89
CA LYS A 28 -7.23 -22.77 -5.17
C LYS A 28 -7.36 -21.35 -5.71
N GLN A 29 -8.28 -21.11 -6.64
CA GLN A 29 -8.52 -19.78 -7.17
C GLN A 29 -9.03 -18.83 -6.08
N LYS A 30 -10.04 -19.25 -5.30
CA LYS A 30 -10.55 -18.45 -4.17
C LYS A 30 -9.46 -18.13 -3.15
N LEU A 31 -8.58 -19.08 -2.85
CA LEU A 31 -7.46 -18.86 -1.94
C LEU A 31 -6.48 -17.82 -2.49
N ALA A 32 -6.16 -17.89 -3.78
CA ALA A 32 -5.30 -16.92 -4.43
C ALA A 32 -5.91 -15.51 -4.40
N ASP A 33 -7.22 -15.40 -4.67
CA ASP A 33 -7.95 -14.12 -4.62
C ASP A 33 -7.94 -13.52 -3.20
N LEU A 34 -8.20 -14.33 -2.17
CA LEU A 34 -8.15 -13.91 -0.77
C LEU A 34 -6.75 -13.48 -0.34
N GLN A 35 -5.71 -14.20 -0.78
CA GLN A 35 -4.33 -13.85 -0.49
C GLN A 35 -3.95 -12.51 -1.14
N LEU A 36 -4.41 -12.27 -2.37
CA LEU A 36 -4.19 -11.01 -3.07
C LEU A 36 -4.89 -9.85 -2.35
N GLN A 37 -6.15 -10.01 -1.97
CA GLN A 37 -6.90 -9.00 -1.22
C GLN A 37 -6.24 -8.69 0.12
N ASN A 38 -5.85 -9.70 0.90
CA ASN A 38 -5.16 -9.52 2.16
C ASN A 38 -3.84 -8.73 1.99
N ARG A 39 -3.13 -8.98 0.89
CA ARG A 39 -1.90 -8.27 0.57
C ARG A 39 -2.15 -6.81 0.22
N ILE A 40 -3.18 -6.53 -0.58
CA ILE A 40 -3.62 -5.17 -0.90
C ILE A 40 -3.99 -4.40 0.37
N ASP A 41 -4.77 -5.03 1.27
CA ASP A 41 -5.18 -4.42 2.53
C ASP A 41 -3.98 -4.07 3.43
N LYS A 42 -2.98 -4.96 3.49
CA LYS A 42 -1.72 -4.70 4.22
C LYS A 42 -0.96 -3.51 3.65
N ILE A 43 -0.79 -3.48 2.33
CA ILE A 43 -0.10 -2.37 1.65
C ILE A 43 -0.85 -1.05 1.89
N ALA A 44 -2.19 -1.05 1.76
CA ALA A 44 -3.00 0.12 2.02
C ALA A 44 -2.86 0.62 3.47
N ALA A 45 -2.85 -0.30 4.44
CA ALA A 45 -2.65 0.03 5.85
C ALA A 45 -1.24 0.64 6.10
N GLU A 46 -0.20 0.06 5.51
CA GLU A 46 1.17 0.59 5.60
C GLU A 46 1.30 1.96 4.94
N MET A 47 0.71 2.16 3.76
CA MET A 47 0.68 3.44 3.05
C MET A 47 0.06 4.52 3.92
N ARG A 48 -1.07 4.23 4.58
CA ARG A 48 -1.70 5.18 5.50
C ARG A 48 -0.88 5.47 6.73
N ALA A 49 -0.31 4.45 7.36
CA ALA A 49 0.56 4.62 8.53
C ALA A 49 1.75 5.53 8.20
N LYS A 50 2.28 5.44 6.98
CA LYS A 50 3.38 6.27 6.48
C LYS A 50 2.95 7.61 5.90
N GLY A 51 1.64 7.83 5.75
CA GLY A 51 1.09 9.06 5.20
C GLY A 51 1.21 9.20 3.69
N ILE A 52 1.37 8.09 2.97
CA ILE A 52 1.41 8.03 1.51
C ILE A 52 -0.02 8.05 0.99
N ASN A 53 -0.31 8.88 -0.01
CA ASN A 53 -1.64 9.02 -0.64
C ASN A 53 -2.80 9.36 0.32
N LYS A 54 -2.56 10.21 1.34
CA LYS A 54 -3.59 10.68 2.29
C LYS A 54 -4.82 11.33 1.65
N HIS A 55 -4.71 11.79 0.40
CA HIS A 55 -5.79 12.45 -0.33
C HIS A 55 -6.82 11.47 -0.90
N LEU A 56 -6.50 10.17 -0.98
CA LEU A 56 -7.40 9.13 -1.45
C LEU A 56 -8.17 8.52 -0.27
N SER A 57 -9.45 8.20 -0.51
CA SER A 57 -10.23 7.38 0.41
C SER A 57 -9.69 5.93 0.45
N GLU A 58 -10.15 5.14 1.43
CA GLU A 58 -9.76 3.70 1.51
C GLU A 58 -10.09 2.95 0.23
N GLU A 59 -11.29 3.20 -0.26
CA GLU A 59 -11.90 2.47 -1.35
C GLU A 59 -11.18 2.78 -2.65
N GLU A 60 -10.84 4.06 -2.87
CA GLU A 60 -10.04 4.51 -4.02
C GLU A 60 -8.62 3.95 -3.96
N LEU A 61 -7.97 3.98 -2.79
CA LEU A 61 -6.62 3.44 -2.64
C LEU A 61 -6.59 1.92 -2.90
N ARG A 62 -7.59 1.18 -2.40
CA ARG A 62 -7.70 -0.26 -2.68
C ARG A 62 -7.98 -0.54 -4.14
N ALA A 63 -8.89 0.21 -4.79
CA ALA A 63 -9.18 0.05 -6.20
C ALA A 63 -7.94 0.30 -7.09
N ASP A 64 -7.12 1.30 -6.73
CA ASP A 64 -5.87 1.59 -7.41
C ASP A 64 -4.83 0.47 -7.21
N LEU A 65 -4.69 -0.04 -5.98
CA LEU A 65 -3.83 -1.19 -5.68
C LEU A 65 -4.30 -2.48 -6.39
N GLU A 66 -5.60 -2.72 -6.51
CA GLU A 66 -6.16 -3.83 -7.30
C GLU A 66 -5.83 -3.70 -8.78
N LYS A 67 -5.88 -2.50 -9.33
CA LYS A 67 -5.48 -2.23 -10.71
C LYS A 67 -3.99 -2.52 -10.90
N HIS A 68 -3.15 -2.06 -9.99
CA HIS A 68 -1.71 -2.33 -10.04
C HIS A 68 -1.36 -3.80 -9.81
N ALA A 69 -2.16 -4.53 -9.03
CA ALA A 69 -2.03 -5.98 -8.90
C ALA A 69 -2.29 -6.69 -10.24
N LYS A 70 -3.32 -6.29 -11.00
CA LYS A 70 -3.58 -6.83 -12.34
C LYS A 70 -2.47 -6.51 -13.34
N GLU A 71 -1.77 -5.39 -13.14
CA GLU A 71 -0.60 -4.99 -13.93
C GLU A 71 0.71 -5.68 -13.48
N GLY A 72 0.70 -6.49 -12.42
CA GLY A 72 1.89 -7.16 -11.88
C GLY A 72 2.87 -6.22 -11.16
N LYS A 73 2.41 -5.02 -10.75
CA LYS A 73 3.26 -3.99 -10.10
C LYS A 73 3.19 -4.01 -8.57
N LEU A 74 2.38 -4.89 -7.99
CA LEU A 74 2.11 -4.89 -6.55
C LEU A 74 3.39 -5.11 -5.71
N ASP A 75 4.30 -5.97 -6.18
CA ASP A 75 5.58 -6.25 -5.49
C ASP A 75 6.44 -4.99 -5.39
N MET A 76 6.54 -4.24 -6.49
CA MET A 76 7.30 -2.99 -6.55
C MET A 76 6.69 -1.91 -5.66
N ILE A 77 5.36 -1.84 -5.59
CA ILE A 77 4.66 -0.91 -4.71
C ILE A 77 4.91 -1.28 -3.25
N GLU A 78 4.79 -2.54 -2.88
CA GLU A 78 5.06 -3.01 -1.51
C GLU A 78 6.50 -2.68 -1.08
N GLU A 79 7.48 -2.91 -1.94
CA GLU A 79 8.87 -2.58 -1.67
C GLU A 79 9.08 -1.05 -1.55
N SER A 80 8.46 -0.28 -2.44
CA SER A 80 8.50 1.19 -2.39
C SER A 80 7.88 1.73 -1.10
N VAL A 81 6.76 1.14 -0.66
CA VAL A 81 6.10 1.49 0.61
C VAL A 81 6.99 1.12 1.78
N LYS A 82 7.68 -0.02 1.78
CA LYS A 82 8.65 -0.40 2.82
C LYS A 82 9.82 0.57 2.89
N LEU A 83 10.38 0.94 1.74
CA LEU A 83 11.53 1.86 1.63
C LEU A 83 11.19 3.31 1.97
N ALA A 84 9.93 3.73 1.79
CA ALA A 84 9.48 5.02 2.25
C ALA A 84 9.67 5.10 3.78
N ALA A 85 10.72 5.80 4.22
CA ALA A 85 10.94 6.11 5.61
C ALA A 85 9.72 6.89 6.12
N GLY A 86 9.22 6.51 7.31
CA GLY A 86 8.04 7.11 7.89
C GLY A 86 8.11 8.64 7.86
N ASN A 87 7.02 9.25 7.41
CA ASN A 87 6.80 10.68 7.24
C ASN A 87 7.35 11.29 5.94
N VAL A 88 6.81 10.85 4.80
CA VAL A 88 6.82 11.65 3.57
C VAL A 88 5.77 12.76 3.69
N ASN A 89 5.92 13.64 4.69
CA ASN A 89 5.30 14.97 4.64
C ASN A 89 6.09 15.80 3.61
N PHE A 90 5.96 15.45 2.33
CA PHE A 90 6.43 16.29 1.23
C PHE A 90 5.41 17.40 1.00
N THR A 91 5.28 18.27 2.00
CA THR A 91 4.49 19.50 1.97
C THR A 91 5.45 20.67 1.67
N GLY A 92 6.26 20.54 0.62
CA GLY A 92 7.40 21.43 0.40
C GLY A 92 7.74 21.84 -1.03
N LEU A 93 6.94 21.46 -2.05
CA LEU A 93 7.32 21.83 -3.43
C LEU A 93 6.18 22.24 -4.38
N TYR A 94 4.95 22.44 -3.90
CA TYR A 94 3.90 23.12 -4.67
C TYR A 94 3.07 24.00 -3.74
N GLY A 95 3.49 25.25 -3.59
CA GLY A 95 2.80 26.25 -2.77
C GLY A 95 3.55 27.57 -2.68
N VAL A 96 3.86 28.18 -3.82
CA VAL A 96 4.15 29.62 -3.84
C VAL A 96 2.89 30.35 -3.38
N GLY A 97 2.99 31.07 -2.28
CA GLY A 97 2.14 32.21 -1.95
C GLY A 97 0.95 31.95 -1.04
N ASN A 98 1.17 31.87 0.27
CA ASN A 98 0.42 32.73 1.17
C ASN A 98 1.25 33.10 2.41
N VAL A 99 1.24 34.39 2.70
CA VAL A 99 2.02 35.09 3.72
C VAL A 99 1.54 34.70 5.11
N ASP A 100 2.46 34.25 5.98
CA ASP A 100 2.34 34.51 7.42
C ASP A 100 3.66 35.13 7.91
N SER A 101 3.74 36.43 7.68
CA SER A 101 4.73 37.34 8.24
C SER A 101 4.40 37.61 9.71
N SER A 102 4.74 36.68 10.60
CA SER A 102 4.57 36.90 12.04
C SER A 102 5.63 36.19 12.88
N SER A 103 6.89 36.61 12.70
CA SER A 103 7.83 36.89 13.81
C SER A 103 9.16 37.42 13.26
N PRO A 104 9.34 38.75 13.10
CA PRO A 104 10.68 39.30 13.15
C PRO A 104 11.16 39.14 14.61
N SER A 105 12.13 38.27 14.84
CA SER A 105 12.91 38.33 16.08
C SER A 105 13.47 39.76 16.16
N SER A 106 12.96 40.53 17.12
CA SER A 106 13.42 41.88 17.39
C SER A 106 14.84 41.80 17.91
N VAL A 107 15.81 41.81 17.01
CA VAL A 107 17.17 42.24 17.35
C VAL A 107 17.01 43.70 17.73
N SER A 108 16.91 43.96 19.05
CA SER A 108 16.76 45.33 19.55
C SER A 108 17.87 46.20 18.99
N ALA A 109 17.57 47.45 18.64
CA ALA A 109 18.60 48.39 18.17
C ALA A 109 19.80 48.48 19.15
N ALA A 110 19.57 48.22 20.43
CA ALA A 110 20.61 48.10 21.46
C ALA A 110 21.59 46.94 21.20
N ALA A 111 21.14 45.80 20.67
CA ALA A 111 22.01 44.67 20.34
C ALA A 111 22.90 44.95 19.13
N LEU A 112 22.40 45.68 18.12
CA LEU A 112 23.19 46.14 16.99
C LEU A 112 24.20 47.22 17.40
N GLU A 113 23.82 48.14 18.29
CA GLU A 113 24.72 49.19 18.76
C GLU A 113 25.83 48.66 19.67
N ALA A 114 25.54 47.63 20.48
CA ALA A 114 26.54 46.92 21.27
C ALA A 114 27.54 46.19 20.36
N PHE A 115 27.08 45.45 19.34
CA PHE A 115 27.96 44.73 18.42
C PHE A 115 28.94 45.66 17.68
N ILE A 116 28.46 46.82 17.21
CA ILE A 116 29.30 47.82 16.53
C ILE A 116 30.32 48.46 17.48
N LYS A 117 30.00 48.60 18.77
CA LYS A 117 30.89 49.22 19.76
C LYS A 117 31.89 48.26 20.40
N THR A 118 31.57 46.98 20.58
CA THR A 118 32.40 46.08 21.41
C THR A 118 32.97 44.86 20.70
N GLY A 119 32.56 44.52 19.46
CA GLY A 119 33.32 43.62 18.59
C GLY A 119 33.78 42.28 19.18
N GLU A 120 33.03 41.66 20.08
CA GLU A 120 33.28 40.30 20.57
C GLU A 120 32.01 39.45 20.48
N ILE A 121 32.24 38.19 20.10
CA ILE A 121 31.39 37.25 19.32
C ILE A 121 30.00 37.01 19.92
#